data_AF-A0A2N1UQJ3-F1
#
_entry.id   AF-A0A2N1UQJ3-F1
#
_cell.length_a   1.000
_cell.length_b   1.000
_cell.length_c   1.000
_cell.angle_alpha   90.00
_cell.angle_beta   90.00
_cell.angle_gamma   90.00
#
_symmetry.space_group_name_H-M   'P 1'
#
loop_
_entity.id
_entity.type
_entity.pdbx_description
1 polymer ?
#
loop_
_entity_poly.entity_id
_entity_poly.type
_entity_poly.pdbx_seq_one_letter_code
_entity_poly.pdbx_strand_id
1 'polypeptide(L)'
;MDAHAFQATVHVSGPQLQQQLQQARDLLQQARYKQAIRALDDLLQGPQSLLDRLQIQAERALAHALWKKPETAIDEASAILAAVRADIPDLMQAEIDWEHEKAQDVGHLTFLADIYQLRGCLVLLRHDPRRAVEDLSLSIYMTSEEALNALNYLQRACALIELQDCLDRALADLELAWALNPELVRNWLNLPEAGQFGLGAKGLVFRQDQTEINLSPDKARLRMNRLGSHWFRLSARIGL
;
A
#
# COMPACT_ATOMS: atom_id res chain seq x y z
N MET A 1 -44.00 -2.67 -6.68
CA MET A 1 -42.60 -2.67 -6.22
C MET A 1 -41.78 -2.40 -7.46
N ASP A 2 -41.43 -1.14 -7.66
CA ASP A 2 -40.80 -0.70 -8.89
C ASP A 2 -39.30 -0.91 -8.78
N ALA A 3 -38.78 -1.83 -9.61
CA ALA A 3 -37.35 -2.05 -9.76
C ALA A 3 -36.75 -0.83 -10.46
N HIS A 4 -36.20 0.09 -9.68
CA HIS A 4 -35.36 1.16 -10.21
C HIS A 4 -34.08 0.54 -10.77
N ALA A 5 -34.09 0.25 -12.07
CA ALA A 5 -32.90 -0.11 -12.82
C ALA A 5 -31.92 1.08 -12.76
N PHE A 6 -30.86 0.94 -11.97
CA PHE A 6 -29.71 1.84 -11.98
C PHE A 6 -29.06 1.72 -13.35
N GLN A 7 -29.44 2.57 -14.30
CA GLN A 7 -28.67 2.73 -15.54
C GLN A 7 -27.39 3.47 -15.16
N ALA A 8 -26.35 2.70 -14.82
CA ALA A 8 -25.01 3.21 -14.67
C ALA A 8 -24.54 3.71 -16.05
N THR A 9 -24.72 5.00 -16.32
CA THR A 9 -24.06 5.66 -17.44
C THR A 9 -22.56 5.53 -17.22
N VAL A 10 -21.92 4.69 -18.05
CA VAL A 10 -20.46 4.54 -18.08
C VAL A 10 -19.88 5.86 -18.57
N HIS A 11 -19.59 6.76 -17.63
CA HIS A 11 -18.85 7.96 -17.92
C HIS A 11 -17.39 7.58 -18.11
N VAL A 12 -16.94 7.55 -19.37
CA VAL A 12 -15.52 7.45 -19.70
C VAL A 12 -14.85 8.74 -19.24
N SER A 13 -13.77 8.62 -18.47
CA SER A 13 -12.97 9.73 -17.99
C SER A 13 -12.57 10.62 -19.17
N GLY A 14 -12.95 11.89 -19.14
CA GLY A 14 -12.61 12.83 -20.20
C GLY A 14 -11.09 13.09 -20.24
N PRO A 15 -10.49 13.40 -21.41
CA PRO A 15 -9.07 13.77 -21.51
C PRO A 15 -8.66 14.92 -20.57
N GLN A 16 -9.60 15.82 -20.28
CA GLN A 16 -9.41 16.91 -19.34
C GLN A 16 -9.17 16.43 -17.90
N LEU A 17 -9.93 15.43 -17.43
CA LEU A 17 -9.75 14.87 -16.09
C LEU A 17 -8.37 14.22 -15.95
N GLN A 18 -7.96 13.45 -16.96
CA GLN A 18 -6.64 12.82 -16.99
C GLN A 18 -5.51 13.85 -16.99
N GLN A 19 -5.67 14.95 -17.74
CA GLN A 19 -4.70 16.05 -17.73
C GLN A 19 -4.61 16.71 -16.35
N GLN A 20 -5.74 16.97 -15.69
CA GLN A 20 -5.75 17.57 -14.35
C GLN A 20 -5.17 16.63 -13.28
N LEU A 21 -5.46 15.32 -13.38
CA LEU A 21 -4.88 14.31 -12.51
C LEU A 21 -3.36 14.23 -12.69
N GLN A 22 -2.88 14.28 -13.94
CA GLN A 22 -1.45 14.34 -14.23
C GLN A 22 -0.80 15.59 -13.65
N GLN A 23 -1.44 16.76 -13.74
CA GLN A 23 -0.94 17.97 -13.10
C GLN A 23 -0.82 17.82 -11.57
N ALA A 24 -1.79 17.17 -10.92
CA ALA A 24 -1.71 16.88 -9.48
C ALA A 24 -0.53 15.95 -9.16
N ARG A 25 -0.29 14.93 -9.99
CA ARG A 25 0.88 14.02 -9.86
C ARG A 25 2.21 14.78 -10.02
N ASP A 26 2.31 15.67 -10.99
CA ASP A 26 3.50 16.50 -11.19
C ASP A 26 3.78 17.36 -9.94
N LEU A 27 2.74 17.90 -9.31
CA LEU A 27 2.87 18.62 -8.03
C LEU A 27 3.38 17.71 -6.91
N LEU A 28 2.93 16.45 -6.83
CA LEU A 28 3.44 15.48 -5.85
C LEU A 28 4.93 15.18 -6.09
N GLN A 29 5.34 14.97 -7.34
CA GLN A 29 6.73 14.73 -7.73
C GLN A 29 7.63 15.93 -7.38
N GLN A 30 7.12 17.15 -7.50
CA GLN A 30 7.81 18.38 -7.11
C GLN A 30 7.75 18.67 -5.59
N ALA A 31 7.25 17.72 -4.79
CA ALA A 31 7.03 17.88 -3.34
C ALA A 31 6.11 19.06 -2.95
N ARG A 32 5.23 19.50 -3.86
CA ARG A 32 4.26 20.59 -3.66
C ARG A 32 2.95 20.06 -3.09
N TYR A 33 3.02 19.29 -2.00
CA TYR A 33 1.91 18.49 -1.48
C TYR A 33 0.62 19.28 -1.21
N LYS A 34 0.72 20.50 -0.64
CA LYS A 34 -0.45 21.36 -0.41
C LYS A 34 -1.18 21.76 -1.69
N GLN A 35 -0.42 22.01 -2.77
CA GLN A 35 -1.00 22.37 -4.06
C GLN A 35 -1.63 21.15 -4.72
N ALA A 36 -0.97 19.99 -4.63
CA ALA A 36 -1.53 18.72 -5.10
C ALA A 36 -2.87 18.40 -4.39
N ILE A 37 -2.93 18.51 -3.06
CA ILE A 37 -4.15 18.28 -2.29
C ILE A 37 -5.29 19.19 -2.75
N ARG A 38 -5.02 20.50 -2.93
CA ARG A 38 -6.04 21.44 -3.43
C ARG A 38 -6.52 21.07 -4.82
N ALA A 39 -5.61 20.72 -5.73
CA ALA A 39 -5.98 20.29 -7.07
C ALA A 39 -6.86 19.03 -7.04
N LEU A 40 -6.55 18.07 -6.18
CA LEU A 40 -7.33 16.85 -6.00
C LEU A 40 -8.69 17.13 -5.32
N ASP A 41 -8.76 18.06 -4.38
CA ASP A 41 -10.01 18.53 -3.78
C ASP A 41 -10.92 19.16 -4.83
N ASP A 42 -10.38 20.00 -5.72
CA ASP A 42 -11.11 20.64 -6.81
C ASP A 42 -11.67 19.59 -7.78
N LEU A 43 -10.86 18.57 -8.11
CA LEU A 43 -11.30 17.44 -8.94
C LEU A 43 -12.46 16.67 -8.29
N LEU A 44 -12.43 16.48 -6.96
CA LEU A 44 -13.47 15.73 -6.26
C LEU A 44 -14.84 16.41 -6.24
N GLN A 45 -14.91 17.73 -6.47
CA GLN A 45 -16.18 18.48 -6.58
C GLN A 45 -16.89 18.26 -7.92
N GLY A 46 -16.21 17.70 -8.91
CA GLY A 46 -16.75 17.47 -10.24
C GLY A 46 -17.68 16.26 -10.34
N PRO A 47 -18.40 16.13 -11.47
CA PRO A 47 -18.98 14.85 -11.87
C PRO A 47 -17.84 13.93 -12.34
N GLN A 48 -17.64 12.81 -11.65
CA GLN A 48 -16.71 11.77 -12.09
C GLN A 48 -17.31 10.38 -11.89
N SER A 49 -16.77 9.39 -12.61
CA SER A 49 -17.10 8.00 -12.37
C SER A 49 -16.68 7.57 -10.95
N LEU A 50 -17.22 6.46 -10.46
CA LEU A 50 -16.76 5.88 -9.19
C LEU A 50 -15.25 5.60 -9.23
N LEU A 51 -14.77 5.00 -10.31
CA LEU A 51 -13.37 4.64 -10.49
C LEU A 51 -12.45 5.87 -10.42
N ASP A 52 -12.80 6.93 -11.15
CA ASP A 52 -12.08 8.21 -11.10
C ASP A 52 -12.06 8.78 -9.68
N ARG A 53 -13.21 8.74 -8.98
CA ARG A 53 -13.30 9.23 -7.59
C ARG A 53 -12.37 8.45 -6.67
N LEU A 54 -12.36 7.12 -6.77
CA LEU A 54 -11.48 6.26 -5.96
C LEU A 54 -10.00 6.54 -6.28
N GLN A 55 -9.66 6.73 -7.56
CA GLN A 55 -8.30 7.09 -7.98
C GLN A 55 -7.87 8.46 -7.42
N ILE A 56 -8.71 9.48 -7.54
CA ILE A 56 -8.42 10.83 -7.01
C ILE A 56 -8.29 10.78 -5.47
N GLN A 57 -9.15 10.03 -4.79
CA GLN A 57 -9.05 9.84 -3.34
C GLN A 57 -7.75 9.12 -2.95
N ALA A 58 -7.31 8.13 -3.72
CA ALA A 58 -6.07 7.41 -3.45
C ALA A 58 -4.84 8.33 -3.57
N GLU A 59 -4.79 9.15 -4.63
CA GLU A 59 -3.74 10.15 -4.83
C GLU A 59 -3.76 11.22 -3.72
N ARG A 60 -4.95 11.59 -3.23
CA ARG A 60 -5.09 12.55 -2.12
C ARG A 60 -4.66 11.97 -0.78
N ALA A 61 -4.98 10.69 -0.52
CA ALA A 61 -4.52 9.97 0.65
C ALA A 61 -2.99 9.91 0.67
N LEU A 62 -2.39 9.61 -0.50
CA LEU A 62 -0.95 9.66 -0.67
C LEU A 62 -0.38 11.07 -0.45
N ALA A 63 -1.01 12.10 -1.00
CA ALA A 63 -0.59 13.49 -0.80
C ALA A 63 -0.59 13.89 0.69
N HIS A 64 -1.60 13.45 1.45
CA HIS A 64 -1.68 13.63 2.90
C HIS A 64 -0.58 12.87 3.64
N ALA A 65 -0.30 11.63 3.24
CA ALA A 65 0.80 10.84 3.79
C ALA A 65 2.14 11.56 3.61
N LEU A 66 2.45 12.00 2.39
CA LEU A 66 3.67 12.74 2.06
C LEU A 66 3.74 14.10 2.77
N TRP A 67 2.58 14.73 3.02
CA TRP A 67 2.48 15.96 3.80
C TRP A 67 2.48 15.74 5.33
N LYS A 68 2.91 14.57 5.81
CA LYS A 68 3.00 14.22 7.24
C LYS A 68 1.68 14.34 7.99
N LYS A 69 0.57 14.01 7.32
CA LYS A 69 -0.77 13.88 7.91
C LYS A 69 -1.25 12.42 7.83
N PRO A 70 -0.61 11.49 8.57
CA PRO A 70 -0.89 10.07 8.46
C PRO A 70 -2.33 9.72 8.87
N GLU A 71 -2.93 10.41 9.84
CA GLU A 71 -4.31 10.16 10.27
C GLU A 71 -5.30 10.41 9.15
N THR A 72 -5.21 11.58 8.49
CA THR A 72 -6.06 11.90 7.34
C THR A 72 -5.88 10.90 6.21
N ALA A 73 -4.65 10.49 5.91
CA ALA A 73 -4.37 9.50 4.89
C ALA A 73 -4.94 8.11 5.24
N ILE A 74 -4.90 7.69 6.51
CA ILE A 74 -5.52 6.44 6.98
C ILE A 74 -7.04 6.49 6.86
N ASP A 75 -7.65 7.62 7.23
CA ASP A 75 -9.10 7.80 7.14
C ASP A 75 -9.56 7.75 5.69
N GLU A 76 -8.82 8.39 4.78
CA GLU A 76 -9.11 8.35 3.34
C GLU A 76 -8.94 6.96 2.74
N ALA A 77 -7.83 6.28 3.02
CA ALA A 77 -7.63 4.90 2.57
C ALA A 77 -8.74 3.97 3.11
N SER A 78 -9.18 4.19 4.36
CA SER A 78 -10.31 3.44 4.93
C SER A 78 -11.64 3.76 4.25
N ALA A 79 -11.88 5.01 3.87
CA ALA A 79 -13.06 5.41 3.13
C ALA A 79 -13.10 4.79 1.72
N ILE A 80 -11.96 4.72 1.02
CA ILE A 80 -11.83 4.03 -0.28
C ILE A 80 -12.20 2.56 -0.14
N LEU A 81 -11.59 1.87 0.85
CA LEU A 81 -11.87 0.44 1.09
C LEU A 81 -13.33 0.20 1.50
N ALA A 82 -13.92 1.11 2.27
CA ALA A 82 -15.34 1.03 2.64
C ALA A 82 -16.26 1.27 1.44
N ALA A 83 -15.95 2.22 0.56
CA ALA A 83 -16.72 2.48 -0.66
C ALA A 83 -16.70 1.26 -1.59
N VAL A 84 -15.51 0.70 -1.85
CA VAL A 84 -15.42 -0.52 -2.67
C VAL A 84 -16.18 -1.67 -2.03
N ARG A 85 -16.08 -1.86 -0.70
CA ARG A 85 -16.86 -2.90 0.01
C ARG A 85 -18.37 -2.68 -0.06
N ALA A 86 -18.83 -1.43 -0.02
CA ALA A 86 -20.25 -1.08 -0.05
C ALA A 86 -20.88 -1.27 -1.43
N ASP A 87 -20.07 -1.28 -2.50
CA ASP A 87 -20.50 -1.59 -3.87
C ASP A 87 -20.38 -3.10 -4.21
N ILE A 88 -19.67 -3.88 -3.38
CA ILE A 88 -19.57 -5.35 -3.46
C ILE A 88 -20.79 -6.18 -2.97
N PRO A 89 -21.84 -5.67 -2.28
CA PRO A 89 -22.97 -6.51 -1.85
C PRO A 89 -23.66 -7.29 -2.98
N ASP A 90 -23.65 -6.75 -4.20
CA ASP A 90 -24.16 -7.46 -5.39
C ASP A 90 -23.15 -8.47 -5.97
N LEU A 91 -21.86 -8.27 -5.74
CA LEU A 91 -20.79 -9.20 -6.10
C LEU A 91 -20.72 -10.43 -5.17
N MET A 92 -21.10 -10.29 -3.89
CA MET A 92 -21.11 -11.42 -2.93
C MET A 92 -22.18 -12.49 -3.23
N GLN A 93 -23.12 -12.23 -4.14
CA GLN A 93 -24.08 -13.25 -4.62
C GLN A 93 -23.53 -14.07 -5.80
N ALA A 94 -22.50 -13.56 -6.49
CA ALA A 94 -21.70 -14.37 -7.40
C ALA A 94 -20.52 -14.92 -6.60
N GLU A 95 -20.24 -16.22 -6.68
CA GLU A 95 -18.93 -16.71 -6.25
C GLU A 95 -17.88 -16.01 -7.10
N ILE A 96 -17.23 -14.97 -6.55
CA ILE A 96 -16.07 -14.36 -7.17
C ILE A 96 -14.97 -15.41 -7.10
N ASP A 97 -14.68 -16.02 -8.24
CA ASP A 97 -13.50 -16.86 -8.40
C ASP A 97 -12.27 -15.93 -8.37
N TRP A 98 -11.74 -15.72 -7.17
CA TRP A 98 -10.59 -14.85 -6.95
C TRP A 98 -9.37 -15.31 -7.73
N GLU A 99 -9.23 -16.61 -8.01
CA GLU A 99 -8.15 -17.12 -8.86
C GLU A 99 -8.39 -16.77 -10.33
N HIS A 100 -9.65 -16.77 -10.79
CA HIS A 100 -10.03 -16.28 -12.12
C HIS A 100 -9.81 -14.78 -12.28
N GLU A 101 -10.26 -13.95 -11.32
CA GLU A 101 -10.04 -12.51 -11.33
C GLU A 101 -8.55 -12.16 -11.27
N LYS A 102 -7.78 -12.91 -10.46
CA LYS A 102 -6.32 -12.79 -10.41
C LYS A 102 -5.67 -13.20 -11.73
N ALA A 103 -6.22 -14.20 -12.43
CA ALA A 103 -5.73 -14.65 -13.73
C ALA A 103 -6.12 -13.71 -14.89
N GLN A 104 -7.22 -12.95 -14.76
CA GLN A 104 -7.68 -11.99 -15.77
C GLN A 104 -7.23 -10.55 -15.51
N ASP A 105 -6.62 -10.28 -14.34
CA ASP A 105 -6.15 -8.98 -13.83
C ASP A 105 -6.89 -7.78 -14.44
N VAL A 106 -8.16 -7.61 -14.07
CA VAL A 106 -8.97 -6.46 -14.50
C VAL A 106 -8.59 -5.18 -13.72
N GLY A 107 -7.39 -5.13 -13.10
CA GLY A 107 -6.84 -3.96 -12.40
C GLY A 107 -7.44 -3.67 -11.01
N HIS A 108 -8.63 -4.18 -10.71
CA HIS A 108 -9.33 -3.92 -9.43
C HIS A 108 -8.62 -4.53 -8.21
N LEU A 109 -8.10 -5.75 -8.33
CA LEU A 109 -7.35 -6.42 -7.27
C LEU A 109 -6.03 -5.71 -6.98
N THR A 110 -5.31 -5.32 -8.03
CA THR A 110 -4.07 -4.56 -7.92
C THR A 110 -4.31 -3.20 -7.24
N PHE A 111 -5.36 -2.48 -7.61
CA PHE A 111 -5.74 -1.24 -6.94
C PHE A 111 -6.03 -1.47 -5.45
N LEU A 112 -6.85 -2.47 -5.10
CA LEU A 112 -7.14 -2.78 -3.69
C LEU A 112 -5.88 -3.18 -2.92
N ALA A 113 -5.01 -3.98 -3.52
CA ALA A 113 -3.73 -4.36 -2.93
C ALA A 113 -2.89 -3.12 -2.58
N ASP A 114 -2.84 -2.14 -3.48
CA ASP A 114 -2.11 -0.89 -3.29
C ASP A 114 -2.73 -0.01 -2.18
N ILE A 115 -4.08 0.03 -2.07
CA ILE A 115 -4.75 0.76 -0.98
C ILE A 115 -4.54 0.08 0.38
N TYR A 116 -4.60 -1.26 0.43
CA TYR A 116 -4.26 -2.01 1.65
C TYR A 116 -2.80 -1.81 2.04
N GLN A 117 -1.86 -1.85 1.08
CA GLN A 117 -0.47 -1.52 1.32
C GLN A 117 -0.32 -0.10 1.89
N LEU A 118 -1.02 0.87 1.28
CA LEU A 118 -1.01 2.26 1.71
C LEU A 118 -1.42 2.39 3.17
N ARG A 119 -2.60 1.85 3.50
CA ARG A 119 -3.14 1.92 4.86
C ARG A 119 -2.26 1.17 5.86
N GLY A 120 -1.85 -0.06 5.55
CA GLY A 120 -1.04 -0.89 6.46
C GLY A 120 0.29 -0.22 6.81
N CYS A 121 0.94 0.38 5.83
CA CYS A 121 2.15 1.18 6.03
C CYS A 121 1.92 2.40 6.92
N LEU A 122 0.84 3.14 6.71
CA LEU A 122 0.50 4.32 7.53
C LEU A 122 0.11 3.93 8.96
N VAL A 123 -0.62 2.84 9.13
CA VAL A 123 -0.99 2.28 10.43
C VAL A 123 0.25 1.81 11.19
N LEU A 124 1.24 1.22 10.51
CA LEU A 124 2.54 0.87 11.12
C LEU A 124 3.28 2.12 11.61
N LEU A 125 3.30 3.21 10.82
CA LEU A 125 3.86 4.51 11.26
C LEU A 125 3.18 5.07 12.51
N ARG A 126 1.94 4.68 12.78
CA ARG A 126 1.17 5.06 13.98
C ARG A 126 1.34 4.10 15.15
N HIS A 127 2.26 3.15 15.05
CA HIS A 127 2.53 2.14 16.08
C HIS A 127 1.32 1.25 16.40
N ASP A 128 0.52 0.92 15.37
CA ASP A 128 -0.49 -0.13 15.43
C ASP A 128 -0.07 -1.32 14.56
N PRO A 129 0.95 -2.10 14.98
CA PRO A 129 1.52 -3.13 14.13
C PRO A 129 0.54 -4.30 13.88
N ARG A 130 -0.48 -4.49 14.73
CA ARG A 130 -1.49 -5.54 14.52
C ARG A 130 -2.36 -5.24 13.30
N ARG A 131 -2.96 -4.04 13.22
CA ARG A 131 -3.73 -3.65 12.02
C ARG A 131 -2.85 -3.54 10.78
N ALA A 132 -1.58 -3.12 10.93
CA ALA A 132 -0.65 -3.11 9.81
C ALA A 132 -0.42 -4.51 9.24
N VAL A 133 -0.25 -5.54 10.08
CA VAL A 133 -0.09 -6.93 9.63
C VAL A 133 -1.33 -7.42 8.87
N GLU A 134 -2.54 -7.08 9.32
CA GLU A 134 -3.79 -7.44 8.65
C GLU A 134 -3.84 -6.82 7.24
N ASP A 135 -3.64 -5.51 7.14
CA ASP A 135 -3.67 -4.79 5.87
C ASP A 135 -2.61 -5.28 4.89
N LEU A 136 -1.36 -5.43 5.35
CA LEU A 136 -0.26 -5.91 4.51
C LEU A 136 -0.46 -7.36 4.09
N SER A 137 -1.13 -8.19 4.89
CA SER A 137 -1.46 -9.56 4.50
C SER A 137 -2.50 -9.60 3.38
N LEU A 138 -3.51 -8.73 3.42
CA LEU A 138 -4.49 -8.60 2.34
C LEU A 138 -3.84 -8.07 1.06
N SER A 139 -2.95 -7.08 1.18
CA SER A 139 -2.18 -6.57 0.04
C SER A 139 -1.35 -7.67 -0.63
N ILE A 140 -0.63 -8.49 0.14
CA ILE A 140 0.15 -9.63 -0.37
C ILE A 140 -0.74 -10.62 -1.10
N TYR A 141 -1.89 -10.96 -0.51
CA TYR A 141 -2.84 -11.91 -1.08
C TYR A 141 -3.40 -11.44 -2.44
N MET A 142 -3.72 -10.14 -2.55
CA MET A 142 -4.33 -9.53 -3.74
C MET A 142 -3.32 -9.18 -4.84
N THR A 143 -2.02 -9.15 -4.55
CA THR A 143 -1.00 -8.84 -5.55
C THR A 143 -0.75 -10.07 -6.45
N SER A 144 -0.99 -9.91 -7.76
CA SER A 144 -0.76 -10.95 -8.78
C SER A 144 0.73 -11.17 -9.06
N GLU A 145 1.51 -10.09 -9.17
CA GLU A 145 2.94 -10.14 -9.45
C GLU A 145 3.79 -10.27 -8.18
N GLU A 146 4.40 -11.44 -7.97
CA GLU A 146 5.21 -11.72 -6.77
C GLU A 146 6.39 -10.74 -6.59
N ALA A 147 7.00 -10.27 -7.69
CA ALA A 147 8.08 -9.29 -7.66
C ALA A 147 7.68 -7.95 -6.97
N LEU A 148 6.40 -7.62 -6.97
CA LEU A 148 5.86 -6.40 -6.34
C LEU A 148 5.65 -6.57 -4.83
N ASN A 149 5.62 -7.81 -4.33
CA ASN A 149 5.40 -8.10 -2.91
C ASN A 149 6.64 -7.93 -2.02
N ALA A 150 7.84 -7.71 -2.59
CA ALA A 150 9.06 -7.55 -1.80
C ALA A 150 8.92 -6.48 -0.71
N LEU A 151 8.30 -5.34 -1.04
CA LEU A 151 8.05 -4.26 -0.07
C LEU A 151 6.98 -4.64 0.96
N ASN A 152 5.92 -5.33 0.54
CA ASN A 152 4.86 -5.77 1.45
C ASN A 152 5.39 -6.78 2.48
N TYR A 153 6.17 -7.77 2.05
CA TYR A 153 6.83 -8.72 2.94
C TYR A 153 7.74 -7.98 3.92
N LEU A 154 8.58 -7.05 3.44
CA LEU A 154 9.47 -6.28 4.30
C LEU A 154 8.69 -5.44 5.34
N GLN A 155 7.63 -4.76 4.93
CA GLN A 155 6.80 -3.95 5.83
C GLN A 155 6.06 -4.84 6.84
N ARG A 156 5.56 -6.00 6.42
CA ARG A 156 4.87 -6.94 7.31
C ARG A 156 5.84 -7.56 8.30
N ALA A 157 7.05 -7.93 7.87
CA ALA A 157 8.12 -8.35 8.75
C ALA A 157 8.43 -7.29 9.82
N CYS A 158 8.53 -6.02 9.42
CA CYS A 158 8.76 -4.92 10.37
C CYS A 158 7.62 -4.85 11.41
N ALA A 159 6.36 -4.94 11.00
CA ALA A 159 5.22 -4.95 11.89
C ALA A 159 5.22 -6.18 12.83
N LEU A 160 5.57 -7.37 12.32
CA LEU A 160 5.69 -8.59 13.12
C LEU A 160 6.86 -8.53 14.13
N ILE A 161 7.98 -7.88 13.78
CA ILE A 161 9.09 -7.58 14.71
C ILE A 161 8.62 -6.64 15.83
N GLU A 162 7.85 -5.60 15.49
CA GLU A 162 7.28 -4.67 16.49
C GLU A 162 6.31 -5.39 17.45
N LEU A 163 5.58 -6.41 16.98
CA LEU A 163 4.68 -7.23 17.81
C LEU A 163 5.41 -8.21 18.75
N GLN A 164 6.65 -8.60 18.44
CA GLN A 164 7.46 -9.59 19.18
C GLN A 164 6.89 -11.02 19.33
N ASP A 165 5.61 -11.25 19.04
CA ASP A 165 4.96 -12.56 19.22
C ASP A 165 5.12 -13.51 18.03
N CYS A 166 5.52 -13.01 16.86
CA CYS A 166 5.48 -13.75 15.58
C CYS A 166 6.81 -13.74 14.83
N LEU A 167 7.93 -13.93 15.55
CA LEU A 167 9.28 -13.79 14.98
C LEU A 167 9.60 -14.82 13.87
N ASP A 168 9.05 -16.04 13.92
CA ASP A 168 9.20 -17.02 12.84
C ASP A 168 8.56 -16.54 11.54
N ARG A 169 7.37 -15.92 11.63
CA ARG A 169 6.69 -15.34 10.47
C ARG A 169 7.44 -14.13 9.94
N ALA A 170 7.98 -13.30 10.83
CA ALA A 170 8.82 -12.18 10.44
C ALA A 170 10.11 -12.63 9.74
N LEU A 171 10.71 -13.74 10.20
CA LEU A 171 11.87 -14.36 9.54
C LEU A 171 11.53 -14.75 8.11
N ALA A 172 10.45 -15.51 7.92
CA ALA A 172 10.01 -15.96 6.61
C ALA A 172 9.73 -14.77 5.66
N ASP A 173 9.07 -13.72 6.15
CA ASP A 173 8.82 -12.51 5.37
C ASP A 173 10.12 -11.78 4.99
N LEU A 174 11.12 -11.71 5.87
CA LEU A 174 12.43 -11.12 5.54
C LEU A 174 13.18 -11.93 4.49
N GLU A 175 13.14 -13.25 4.58
CA GLU A 175 13.76 -14.15 3.60
C GLU A 175 13.11 -14.00 2.22
N LEU A 176 11.78 -13.95 2.16
CA LEU A 176 11.05 -13.70 0.92
C LEU A 176 11.35 -12.31 0.34
N ALA A 177 11.31 -11.27 1.18
CA ALA A 177 11.66 -9.91 0.75
C ALA A 177 13.10 -9.82 0.20
N TRP A 178 14.04 -10.50 0.86
CA TRP A 178 15.45 -10.52 0.46
C TRP A 178 15.67 -11.30 -0.84
N ALA A 179 14.97 -12.42 -1.02
CA ALA A 179 15.03 -13.19 -2.26
C ALA A 179 14.51 -12.39 -3.47
N LEU A 180 13.44 -11.61 -3.27
CA LEU A 180 12.83 -10.80 -4.33
C LEU A 180 13.60 -9.51 -4.62
N ASN A 181 14.05 -8.80 -3.57
CA ASN A 181 14.78 -7.55 -3.72
C ASN A 181 15.77 -7.33 -2.55
N PRO A 182 17.00 -7.88 -2.62
CA PRO A 182 17.96 -7.79 -1.53
C PRO A 182 18.41 -6.34 -1.30
N GLU A 183 18.53 -5.53 -2.36
CA GLU A 183 18.92 -4.13 -2.25
C GLU A 183 17.91 -3.31 -1.43
N LEU A 184 16.61 -3.53 -1.67
CA LEU A 184 15.53 -2.92 -0.90
C LEU A 184 15.69 -3.22 0.59
N VAL A 185 15.84 -4.51 0.94
CA VAL A 185 15.95 -4.94 2.34
C VAL A 185 17.22 -4.38 3.00
N ARG A 186 18.35 -4.40 2.28
CA ARG A 186 19.62 -3.83 2.77
C ARG A 186 19.50 -2.34 3.08
N ASN A 187 19.01 -1.56 2.13
CA ASN A 187 18.88 -0.12 2.28
C ASN A 187 17.90 0.24 3.39
N TRP A 188 16.81 -0.53 3.51
CA TRP A 188 15.80 -0.32 4.54
C TRP A 188 16.32 -0.66 5.94
N LEU A 189 16.91 -1.83 6.14
CA LEU A 189 17.35 -2.29 7.45
C LEU A 189 18.79 -1.88 7.79
N ASN A 190 19.47 -1.15 6.89
CA ASN A 190 20.89 -0.81 6.98
C ASN A 190 21.72 -2.07 7.28
N LEU A 191 21.67 -3.01 6.34
CA LEU A 191 22.35 -4.31 6.41
C LEU A 191 23.52 -4.35 5.42
N PRO A 192 24.56 -5.13 5.72
CA PRO A 192 25.66 -5.34 4.80
C PRO A 192 25.23 -6.15 3.57
N GLU A 193 26.11 -6.23 2.58
CA GLU A 193 25.80 -6.81 1.26
C GLU A 193 25.40 -8.29 1.31
N ALA A 194 26.06 -9.06 2.19
CA ALA A 194 25.88 -10.48 2.35
C ALA A 194 25.62 -10.85 3.81
N GLY A 195 24.86 -11.92 4.01
CA GLY A 195 24.54 -12.49 5.31
C GLY A 195 23.26 -13.31 5.25
N GLN A 196 22.80 -13.72 6.42
CA GLN A 196 21.60 -14.54 6.58
C GLN A 196 20.75 -14.04 7.75
N PHE A 197 19.43 -14.09 7.57
CA PHE A 197 18.51 -13.87 8.69
C PHE A 197 18.49 -15.10 9.60
N GLY A 198 18.09 -14.90 10.85
CA GLY A 198 17.81 -16.00 11.75
C GLY A 198 17.32 -15.51 13.10
N LEU A 199 17.03 -16.46 13.98
CA LEU A 199 16.67 -16.18 15.36
C LEU A 199 17.92 -16.19 16.24
N GLY A 200 18.09 -15.16 17.04
CA GLY A 200 19.08 -15.04 18.11
C GLY A 200 18.41 -15.01 19.48
N ALA A 201 19.21 -14.93 20.54
CA ALA A 201 18.70 -14.96 21.92
C ALA A 201 17.77 -13.79 22.27
N LYS A 202 17.85 -12.68 21.53
CA LYS A 202 17.08 -11.44 21.76
C LYS A 202 16.06 -11.14 20.66
N GLY A 203 15.78 -12.12 19.79
CA GLY A 203 14.82 -11.99 18.69
C GLY A 203 15.48 -12.15 17.32
N LEU A 204 14.98 -11.43 16.32
CA LEU A 204 15.49 -11.54 14.95
C LEU A 204 16.86 -10.89 14.79
N VAL A 205 17.72 -11.55 14.02
CA VAL A 205 19.08 -11.10 13.75
C VAL A 205 19.46 -11.28 12.29
N PHE A 206 20.43 -10.50 11.84
CA PHE A 206 21.12 -10.67 10.58
C PHE A 206 22.59 -10.99 10.86
N ARG A 207 23.08 -12.12 10.34
CA ARG A 207 24.44 -12.61 10.59
C ARG A 207 25.31 -12.45 9.36
N GLN A 208 26.48 -11.84 9.55
CA GLN A 208 27.55 -11.77 8.55
C GLN A 208 28.86 -12.14 9.25
N ASP A 209 29.48 -13.24 8.81
CA ASP A 209 30.68 -13.80 9.42
C ASP A 209 30.51 -14.04 10.93
N GLN A 210 31.29 -13.34 11.77
CA GLN A 210 31.20 -13.40 13.23
C GLN A 210 30.35 -12.27 13.83
N THR A 211 29.74 -11.42 13.00
CA THR A 211 28.93 -10.28 13.45
C THR A 211 27.45 -10.63 13.42
N GLU A 212 26.77 -10.37 14.54
CA GLU A 212 25.31 -10.49 14.66
C GLU A 212 24.68 -9.11 14.83
N ILE A 213 23.77 -8.75 13.92
CA ILE A 213 23.05 -7.48 13.92
C ILE A 213 21.63 -7.75 14.39
N ASN A 214 21.29 -7.27 15.59
CA ASN A 214 19.92 -7.37 16.10
C ASN A 214 18.95 -6.50 15.27
N LEU A 215 17.84 -7.10 14.83
CA LEU A 215 16.74 -6.43 14.16
C LEU A 215 15.69 -6.04 15.20
N SER A 216 16.04 -5.04 16.02
CA SER A 216 15.13 -4.52 17.04
C SER A 216 13.93 -3.78 16.40
N PRO A 217 12.83 -3.59 17.16
CA PRO A 217 11.73 -2.73 16.74
C PRO A 217 12.20 -1.35 16.25
N ASP A 218 13.19 -0.74 16.89
CA ASP A 218 13.73 0.55 16.45
C ASP A 218 14.43 0.52 15.09
N LYS A 219 15.02 -0.63 14.72
CA LYS A 219 15.66 -0.83 13.42
C LYS A 219 14.64 -1.15 12.33
N ALA A 220 13.63 -1.93 12.69
CA ALA A 220 12.47 -2.22 11.85
C ALA A 220 11.52 -1.02 11.70
N ARG A 221 11.60 -0.05 12.62
CA ARG A 221 10.68 1.08 12.70
C ARG A 221 10.69 1.86 11.40
N LEU A 222 9.50 1.98 10.85
CA LEU A 222 9.26 2.72 9.65
C LEU A 222 9.55 4.20 9.86
N ARG A 223 10.39 4.79 9.00
CA ARG A 223 10.68 6.22 9.00
C ARG A 223 9.99 6.87 7.82
N MET A 224 9.25 7.94 8.06
CA MET A 224 8.50 8.68 7.02
C MET A 224 9.37 9.03 5.80
N ASN A 225 10.63 9.41 6.02
CA ASN A 225 11.56 9.80 4.95
C ASN A 225 11.93 8.65 4.00
N ARG A 226 11.77 7.38 4.44
CA ARG A 226 12.03 6.20 3.62
C ARG A 226 10.87 5.84 2.71
N LEU A 227 9.68 6.38 2.99
CA LEU A 227 8.50 6.06 2.22
C LEU A 227 8.37 6.87 0.94
N GLY A 228 8.95 8.08 0.88
CA GLY A 228 8.80 8.99 -0.26
C GLY A 228 9.12 8.35 -1.60
N SER A 229 10.26 7.66 -1.73
CA SER A 229 10.66 6.99 -2.98
C SER A 229 9.80 5.78 -3.35
N HIS A 230 9.23 5.09 -2.37
CA HIS A 230 8.38 3.91 -2.59
C HIS A 230 6.96 4.29 -2.96
N TRP A 231 6.42 5.33 -2.32
CA TRP A 231 5.11 5.87 -2.65
C TRP A 231 4.99 6.34 -4.10
N PHE A 232 6.06 6.89 -4.68
CA PHE A 232 6.04 7.28 -6.09
C PHE A 232 5.83 6.09 -7.05
N ARG A 233 6.25 4.88 -6.64
CA ARG A 233 5.97 3.67 -7.43
C ARG A 233 4.52 3.24 -7.27
N LEU A 234 3.94 3.38 -6.08
CA LEU A 234 2.52 3.16 -5.82
C LEU A 234 1.63 4.14 -6.61
N SER A 235 1.94 5.43 -6.63
CA SER A 235 1.19 6.40 -7.46
C SER A 235 1.29 6.10 -8.95
N ALA A 236 2.45 5.60 -9.42
CA ALA A 236 2.61 5.20 -10.81
C ALA A 236 1.76 3.96 -11.16
N ARG A 237 1.53 3.06 -10.21
CA ARG A 237 0.70 1.84 -10.39
C ARG A 237 -0.79 2.08 -10.26
N ILE A 238 -1.20 2.99 -9.37
CA ILE A 238 -2.59 3.46 -9.25
C ILE A 238 -3.04 4.23 -10.53
N GLY A 239 -2.12 4.47 -11.46
CA GLY A 239 -2.34 5.11 -12.75
C GLY A 239 -3.31 4.43 -13.72
N LEU A 240 -3.62 3.13 -13.56
CA LEU A 240 -4.23 2.25 -14.58
C LEU A 240 -3.46 2.31 -15.92
#